data_AF-A0A0R2K248-F1
#
_entry.id   AF-A0A0R2K248-F1
#
_cell.length_a   1.000
_cell.length_b   1.000
_cell.length_c   1.000
_cell.angle_alpha   90.00
_cell.angle_beta   90.00
_cell.angle_gamma   90.00
#
_symmetry.space_group_name_H-M   'P 1'
#
loop_
_entity.id
_entity.type
_entity.pdbx_description
1 polymer ?
#
loop_
_entity_poly.entity_id
_entity_poly.type
_entity_poly.pdbx_seq_one_letter_code
_entity_poly.pdbx_strand_id
1 'polypeptide(L)' 'MTGNSKLTAILFFIFYLILTYFVFVHQNMIAMYMMAIGMLLEATINLWHMFKS' A
#
# COMPACT_ATOMS: atom_id res chain seq x y z
N MET A 1 -13.64 -4.55 18.93
CA MET A 1 -13.78 -3.54 17.87
C MET A 1 -13.29 -4.13 16.55
N THR A 2 -13.98 -5.16 16.05
CA THR A 2 -13.40 -6.18 15.15
C THR A 2 -14.33 -6.42 13.96
N GLY A 3 -14.64 -5.37 13.20
CA GLY A 3 -15.61 -5.46 12.08
C GLY A 3 -15.22 -4.68 10.82
N ASN A 4 -14.25 -3.77 10.88
CA ASN A 4 -13.86 -2.92 9.74
C ASN A 4 -12.43 -3.11 9.23
N SER A 5 -11.63 -3.95 9.90
CA SER A 5 -10.18 -4.00 9.66
C SER A 5 -9.82 -4.48 8.24
N LYS A 6 -10.63 -5.37 7.62
CA LYS A 6 -10.44 -5.81 6.22
C LYS A 6 -10.74 -4.67 5.22
N LEU A 7 -11.82 -3.92 5.44
CA LEU A 7 -12.24 -2.81 4.59
C LEU A 7 -11.25 -1.64 4.66
N THR A 8 -10.77 -1.32 5.86
CA THR A 8 -9.73 -0.32 6.09
C THR A 8 -8.42 -0.72 5.40
N ALA A 9 -8.00 -1.98 5.48
CA ALA A 9 -6.78 -2.45 4.81
C ALA A 9 -6.86 -2.32 3.28
N ILE A 10 -8.02 -2.64 2.68
CA ILE A 10 -8.24 -2.47 1.23
C ILE A 10 -8.19 -0.99 0.83
N LEU A 11 -8.81 -0.10 1.62
CA LEU A 11 -8.75 1.34 1.38
C LEU A 11 -7.32 1.88 1.43
N PHE A 12 -6.53 1.48 2.44
CA PHE A 12 -5.12 1.86 2.54
C PHE A 12 -4.28 1.32 1.38
N PHE A 13 -4.56 0.10 0.91
CA PHE A 13 -3.89 -0.47 -0.24
C PHE A 13 -4.14 0.35 -1.53
N ILE A 14 -5.40 0.71 -1.80
CA ILE A 14 -5.77 1.56 -2.94
C ILE A 14 -5.11 2.94 -2.83
N PHE A 15 -5.08 3.51 -1.62
CA PHE A 15 -4.43 4.78 -1.36
C PHE A 15 -2.91 4.74 -1.66
N TYR A 16 -2.21 3.67 -1.27
CA TYR A 16 -0.80 3.48 -1.60
C TYR A 16 -0.55 3.32 -3.11
N LEU A 17 -1.47 2.69 -3.83
CA LEU A 17 -1.43 2.56 -5.29
C LEU A 17 -1.44 3.94 -5.98
N ILE A 18 -2.32 4.83 -5.53
CA ILE A 18 -2.43 6.20 -6.05
C ILE A 18 -1.17 7.01 -5.71
N LEU A 19 -0.67 6.91 -4.48
CA LEU A 19 0.56 7.59 -4.07
C LEU A 19 1.77 7.11 -4.86
N THR A 20 1.88 5.80 -5.10
CA THR A 20 2.97 5.22 -5.89
C THR A 20 2.92 5.73 -7.34
N TYR A 21 1.72 5.85 -7.92
CA TYR A 21 1.54 6.49 -9.22
C TYR A 21 2.01 7.95 -9.23
N PHE A 22 1.68 8.72 -8.19
CA PHE A 22 2.15 10.10 -8.04
C PHE A 22 3.68 10.20 -7.89
N VAL A 23 4.30 9.29 -7.14
CA VAL A 23 5.76 9.18 -7.03
C VAL A 23 6.39 8.90 -8.41
N PHE A 24 5.75 8.04 -9.22
CA PHE A 24 6.18 7.77 -10.60
C PHE A 24 6.10 8.95 -11.54
N VAL A 25 5.11 9.82 -11.38
CA VAL A 25 4.92 10.97 -12.27
C VAL A 25 5.84 12.14 -11.88
N HIS A 26 6.15 12.32 -10.60
CA HIS A 26 6.69 13.59 -10.11
C HIS A 26 8.12 13.54 -9.54
N GLN A 27 8.67 12.36 -9.25
CA GLN A 27 9.92 12.25 -8.48
C GLN A 27 11.02 11.54 -9.28
N ASN A 28 12.23 12.12 -9.28
CA ASN A 28 13.39 11.61 -10.02
C ASN A 28 14.38 10.84 -9.13
N MET A 29 14.06 10.67 -7.84
CA MET A 29 14.93 10.01 -6.86
C MET A 29 14.54 8.54 -6.69
N ILE A 30 15.44 7.64 -7.11
CA ILE A 30 15.29 6.17 -7.04
C ILE A 30 14.92 5.69 -5.62
N ALA A 31 15.43 6.37 -4.58
CA ALA A 31 15.11 6.04 -3.19
C ALA A 31 13.62 6.17 -2.86
N MET A 32 12.91 7.16 -3.44
CA MET A 32 11.49 7.38 -3.18
C MET A 32 10.63 6.29 -3.84
N TYR A 33 11.06 5.78 -5.00
CA TYR A 33 10.44 4.62 -5.64
C TYR A 33 10.57 3.36 -4.78
N MET A 34 11.78 3.07 -4.28
CA MET A 34 12.00 1.90 -3.43
C MET A 34 11.16 1.97 -2.15
N MET A 35 11.00 3.16 -1.55
CA MET A 35 10.15 3.36 -0.38
C MET A 35 8.67 3.14 -0.70
N ALA A 36 8.15 3.75 -1.78
CA ALA A 36 6.75 3.62 -2.18
C ALA A 36 6.40 2.17 -2.52
N ILE A 37 7.27 1.48 -3.28
CA ILE A 37 7.10 0.06 -3.62
C ILE A 37 7.19 -0.81 -2.36
N GLY A 38 8.13 -0.53 -1.44
CA GLY A 38 8.27 -1.26 -0.18
C GLY A 38 7.02 -1.17 0.70
N MET A 39 6.48 0.04 0.88
CA MET A 39 5.23 0.24 1.62
C MET A 39 4.02 -0.42 0.94
N LEU A 40 3.98 -0.42 -0.39
CA LEU A 40 2.90 -1.07 -1.15
C LEU A 40 2.97 -2.59 -1.05
N LEU A 41 4.17 -3.18 -1.10
CA LEU A 41 4.40 -4.61 -0.87
C LEU A 41 4.01 -5.02 0.56
N GLU A 42 4.45 -4.26 1.56
CA GLU A 42 4.11 -4.52 2.96
C GLU A 42 2.60 -4.47 3.20
N ALA A 43 1.91 -3.47 2.64
CA ALA A 43 0.46 -3.38 2.68
C ALA A 43 -0.22 -4.56 1.97
N THR A 44 0.32 -5.03 0.83
CA THR A 44 -0.18 -6.22 0.10
C THR A 44 -0.08 -7.49 0.94
N ILE A 45 1.07 -7.70 1.58
CA ILE A 45 1.32 -8.88 2.42
C ILE A 45 0.38 -8.87 3.62
N ASN A 46 0.19 -7.71 4.25
CA ASN A 46 -0.70 -7.56 5.38
C ASN A 46 -2.17 -7.81 4.97
N LEU A 47 -2.58 -7.32 3.80
CA LEU A 47 -3.88 -7.60 3.21
C LEU A 47 -4.07 -9.10 2.95
N TRP A 48 -3.08 -9.76 2.33
CA TRP A 48 -3.10 -11.20 2.05
C TRP A 48 -3.22 -12.02 3.33
N HIS A 49 -2.49 -11.66 4.38
CA HIS A 49 -2.57 -12.30 5.69
C HIS A 49 -3.97 -12.15 6.33
N MET A 50 -4.59 -10.96 6.22
CA MET A 50 -5.96 -10.74 6.70
C MET A 50 -7.05 -11.48 5.89
N PHE A 51 -6.79 -11.79 4.63
CA PHE A 51 -7.72 -12.57 3.79
C PHE A 51 -7.56 -14.07 3.98
N LYS A 52 -6.36 -14.54 4.33
CA LYS A 52 -6.07 -15.96 4.60
C LYS A 52 -6.40 -16.40 6.03
N SER A 53 -6.51 -15.46 6.99
CA SER A 53 -6.95 -15.69 8.37
C SER A 53 -8.44 -15.49 8.58
#